data_AF-A0A7G6AB80-F1
#
_entry.id   AF-A0A7G6AB80-F1
#
_cell.length_a   1.000
_cell.length_b   1.000
_cell.length_c   1.000
_cell.angle_alpha   90.00
_cell.angle_beta   90.00
_cell.angle_gamma   90.00
#
_symmetry.space_group_name_H-M   'P 1'
#
loop_
_entity.id
_entity.type
_entity.pdbx_description
1 polymer ?
#
loop_
_entity_poly.entity_id
_entity_poly.type
_entity_poly.pdbx_seq_one_letter_code
_entity_poly.pdbx_strand_id
1 'polypeptide(L)'
;MLGFLRQLGSSHLITWQPGHVLTLATSPAPLALRHAPLPAPFTLMPSMLRAPGLKAPDYLSMLKTGWRGMRFGEEQVAGLDRISALDFFRSQGVSERMIDWWWRFAAMVVTNVPLERCSSASLLRIHAQLSGYAGLHFGFAAVGLGELAYRAGAQLHRGAWRARAAGHAGTRTVGEGRVDGVLLADGARLRADVVVSALPPMALAPLLTATGSAPRRCRHSTGSSPVPTSAAISGSTATSRPSVLPRTCGRPSA
;
A
#
# COMPACT_ATOMS: atom_id res chain seq x y z
N MET A 1 5.64 -1.16 -1.90
CA MET A 1 6.30 -0.31 -0.88
C MET A 1 7.66 -0.87 -0.44
N LEU A 2 7.76 -2.09 0.11
CA LEU A 2 9.05 -2.62 0.62
C LEU A 2 10.17 -2.63 -0.44
N GLY A 3 9.87 -3.00 -1.69
CA GLY A 3 10.84 -2.92 -2.79
C GLY A 3 11.39 -1.51 -3.03
N PHE A 4 10.54 -0.50 -2.93
CA PHE A 4 10.95 0.91 -3.02
C PHE A 4 11.86 1.30 -1.84
N LEU A 5 11.51 0.93 -0.61
CA LEU A 5 12.36 1.20 0.57
C LEU A 5 13.71 0.47 0.50
N ARG A 6 13.77 -0.72 -0.12
CA ARG A 6 15.04 -1.41 -0.40
C ARG A 6 15.88 -0.66 -1.43
N GLN A 7 15.26 -0.17 -2.50
CA GLN A 7 15.95 0.67 -3.49
C GLN A 7 16.48 1.97 -2.88
N LEU A 8 15.74 2.55 -1.92
CA LEU A 8 16.21 3.70 -1.16
C LEU A 8 17.30 3.37 -0.12
N GLY A 9 17.54 2.09 0.17
CA GLY A 9 18.44 1.65 1.24
C GLY A 9 17.88 1.86 2.66
N SER A 10 16.62 2.26 2.82
CA SER A 10 16.00 2.58 4.11
C SER A 10 15.13 1.47 4.70
N SER A 11 15.08 0.28 4.08
CA SER A 11 14.26 -0.83 4.59
C SER A 11 14.65 -1.34 5.98
N HIS A 12 15.88 -1.07 6.43
CA HIS A 12 16.36 -1.41 7.76
C HIS A 12 15.74 -0.52 8.86
N LEU A 13 15.11 0.60 8.48
CA LEU A 13 14.40 1.50 9.39
C LEU A 13 12.95 1.05 9.64
N ILE A 14 12.59 -0.17 9.21
CA ILE A 14 11.27 -0.77 9.44
C ILE A 14 11.36 -1.75 10.61
N THR A 15 10.55 -1.52 11.63
CA THR A 15 10.32 -2.47 12.72
C THR A 15 9.11 -3.34 12.39
N TRP A 16 9.33 -4.64 12.28
CA TRP A 16 8.25 -5.59 11.97
C TRP A 16 7.54 -6.04 13.25
N GLN A 17 6.22 -6.11 13.20
CA GLN A 17 5.41 -6.61 14.31
C GLN A 17 5.64 -8.12 14.50
N PRO A 18 6.08 -8.57 15.69
CA PRO A 18 6.37 -9.98 15.92
C PRO A 18 5.11 -10.78 16.25
N GLY A 19 5.05 -12.01 15.75
CA GLY A 19 4.18 -13.08 16.27
C GLY A 19 2.68 -12.97 16.02
N HIS A 20 2.20 -11.87 15.42
CA HIS A 20 0.80 -11.70 15.03
C HIS A 20 0.67 -10.63 13.94
N VAL A 21 -0.43 -10.69 13.20
CA VAL A 21 -0.73 -9.77 12.09
C VAL A 21 -1.25 -8.46 12.63
N LEU A 22 -2.31 -8.52 13.43
CA LEU A 22 -2.95 -7.36 14.02
C LEU A 22 -3.61 -7.77 15.34
N THR A 23 -3.80 -6.81 16.24
CA THR A 23 -4.58 -7.01 17.46
C THR A 23 -5.85 -6.18 17.38
N LEU A 24 -7.00 -6.85 17.43
CA LEU A 24 -8.30 -6.23 17.49
C LEU A 24 -8.60 -5.85 18.94
N ALA A 25 -8.88 -4.58 19.20
CA ALA A 25 -9.37 -4.12 20.49
C ALA A 25 -10.84 -4.50 20.65
N THR A 26 -11.10 -5.75 21.03
CA THR A 26 -12.44 -6.30 21.27
C THR A 26 -12.74 -6.36 22.77
N SER A 27 -14.03 -6.34 23.13
CA SER A 27 -14.50 -6.64 24.48
C SER A 27 -14.94 -8.12 24.56
N PRO A 28 -14.65 -8.85 25.65
CA PRO A 28 -14.02 -8.42 26.90
C PRO A 28 -12.49 -8.36 26.87
N ALA A 29 -11.86 -8.94 25.85
CA ALA A 29 -10.40 -8.99 25.73
C ALA A 29 -9.96 -8.76 24.28
N PRO A 30 -8.76 -8.18 24.05
CA PRO A 30 -8.20 -8.02 22.72
C PRO A 30 -7.97 -9.38 22.02
N LEU A 31 -8.20 -9.41 20.71
CA LEU A 31 -7.94 -10.59 19.87
C LEU A 31 -6.73 -10.37 18.97
N ALA A 32 -5.64 -11.09 19.24
CA ALA A 32 -4.48 -11.12 18.35
C ALA A 32 -4.72 -12.10 17.18
N LEU A 33 -4.78 -11.58 15.95
CA LEU A 33 -4.89 -12.39 14.74
C LEU A 33 -3.52 -12.97 14.38
N ARG A 34 -3.44 -14.29 14.26
CA ARG A 34 -2.20 -15.02 14.01
C ARG A 34 -2.37 -15.93 12.80
N HIS A 35 -1.30 -16.02 12.01
CA HIS A 35 -1.25 -17.02 10.96
C HIS A 35 -1.12 -18.43 11.57
N ALA A 36 -1.94 -19.33 11.07
CA ALA A 36 -1.81 -20.77 11.20
C ALA A 36 -1.14 -21.35 9.94
N PRO A 37 -0.57 -22.57 10.01
CA PRO A 37 -0.01 -23.28 8.85
C PRO A 37 -1.12 -23.83 7.94
N LEU A 38 -1.99 -22.94 7.45
CA LEU A 38 -3.06 -23.21 6.50
C LEU A 38 -2.80 -22.43 5.21
N PRO A 39 -3.27 -22.91 4.04
CA PRO A 39 -3.16 -22.14 2.82
C PRO A 39 -3.98 -20.85 2.91
N ALA A 40 -3.55 -19.82 2.18
CA ALA A 40 -4.36 -18.62 2.00
C ALA A 40 -5.68 -18.98 1.28
N PRO A 41 -6.83 -18.36 1.63
CA PRO A 41 -7.04 -17.29 2.60
C PRO A 41 -7.27 -17.76 4.05
N PHE A 42 -7.19 -19.06 4.32
CA PHE A 42 -7.58 -19.65 5.61
C PHE A 42 -6.54 -19.49 6.72
N THR A 43 -5.40 -18.85 6.43
CA THR A 43 -4.29 -18.68 7.38
C THR A 43 -4.72 -17.98 8.69
N LEU A 44 -5.69 -17.07 8.65
CA LEU A 44 -6.15 -16.32 9.83
C LEU A 44 -7.40 -16.93 10.50
N MET A 45 -8.07 -17.87 9.84
CA MET A 45 -9.35 -18.44 10.32
C MET A 45 -9.28 -18.96 11.75
N PRO A 46 -8.27 -19.74 12.17
CA PRO A 46 -8.23 -20.27 13.54
C PRO A 46 -8.20 -19.18 14.61
N SER A 47 -7.53 -18.06 14.33
CA SER A 47 -7.52 -16.91 15.24
C SER A 47 -8.83 -16.12 15.19
N MET A 48 -9.42 -15.95 13.99
CA MET A 48 -10.70 -15.27 13.83
C MET A 48 -11.84 -15.99 14.53
N LEU A 49 -11.89 -17.33 14.49
CA LEU A 49 -12.94 -18.12 15.14
C LEU A 49 -13.02 -17.92 16.67
N ARG A 50 -12.01 -17.31 17.29
CA ARG A 50 -11.99 -16.94 18.71
C ARG A 50 -12.59 -15.55 18.98
N ALA A 51 -13.16 -14.89 17.97
CA ALA A 51 -13.77 -13.58 18.14
C ALA A 51 -14.93 -13.61 19.14
N PRO A 52 -14.92 -12.74 20.15
CA PRO A 52 -16.02 -12.67 21.10
C PRO A 52 -17.30 -12.19 20.40
N GLY A 53 -18.42 -12.86 20.67
CA GLY A 53 -19.74 -12.46 20.18
C GLY A 53 -20.13 -12.93 18.77
N LEU A 54 -19.23 -13.57 18.02
CA LEU A 54 -19.54 -14.18 16.73
C LEU A 54 -19.87 -15.67 16.87
N LYS A 55 -20.83 -16.14 16.08
CA LYS A 55 -21.23 -17.55 15.98
C LYS A 55 -20.90 -18.12 14.61
N ALA A 56 -20.91 -19.45 14.46
CA ALA A 56 -20.65 -20.12 13.18
C ALA A 56 -21.46 -19.55 11.99
N PRO A 57 -22.77 -19.21 12.13
CA PRO A 57 -23.53 -18.59 11.04
C PRO A 57 -22.98 -17.23 10.60
N ASP A 58 -22.39 -16.46 11.52
CA ASP A 58 -21.78 -15.16 11.19
C ASP A 58 -20.57 -15.35 10.26
N TYR A 59 -19.76 -16.39 10.48
CA TYR A 59 -18.65 -16.74 9.57
C TYR A 59 -19.14 -17.32 8.24
N LEU A 60 -20.20 -18.14 8.25
CA LEU A 60 -20.77 -18.68 7.02
C LEU A 60 -21.39 -17.58 6.14
N SER A 61 -21.92 -16.51 6.74
CA SER A 61 -22.45 -15.34 6.02
C SER A 61 -21.39 -14.66 5.13
N MET A 62 -20.10 -14.86 5.44
CA MET A 62 -18.98 -14.31 4.69
C MET A 62 -18.63 -15.09 3.42
N LEU A 63 -19.10 -16.33 3.26
CA LEU A 63 -18.65 -17.21 2.18
C LEU A 63 -18.91 -16.61 0.79
N LYS A 64 -20.10 -16.06 0.57
CA LYS A 64 -20.47 -15.42 -0.71
C LYS A 64 -19.57 -14.23 -1.01
N THR A 65 -19.31 -13.40 -0.01
CA THR A 65 -18.45 -12.22 -0.10
C THR A 65 -16.99 -12.62 -0.33
N GLY A 66 -16.48 -13.62 0.38
CA GLY A 66 -15.13 -14.15 0.21
C GLY A 66 -14.92 -14.70 -1.20
N TRP A 67 -15.86 -15.51 -1.69
CA TRP A 67 -15.83 -16.04 -3.06
C TRP A 67 -15.85 -14.93 -4.11
N ARG A 68 -16.71 -13.92 -3.91
CA ARG A 68 -16.79 -12.77 -4.82
C ARG A 68 -15.52 -11.92 -4.78
N GLY A 69 -14.89 -11.77 -3.62
CA GLY A 69 -13.59 -11.12 -3.46
C GLY A 69 -12.47 -11.88 -4.19
N MET A 70 -12.46 -13.20 -4.14
CA MET A 70 -11.50 -14.02 -4.89
C MET A 70 -11.67 -13.92 -6.42
N ARG A 71 -12.89 -13.62 -6.88
CA ARG A 71 -13.22 -13.39 -8.30
C ARG A 71 -13.29 -11.91 -8.67
N PHE A 72 -12.85 -11.02 -7.80
CA PHE A 72 -12.86 -9.59 -8.06
C PHE A 72 -11.85 -9.26 -9.17
N GLY A 73 -12.30 -8.54 -10.19
CA GLY A 73 -11.49 -8.06 -11.31
C GLY A 73 -11.72 -6.58 -11.60
N GLU A 74 -10.81 -5.99 -12.37
CA GLU A 74 -10.82 -4.56 -12.71
C GLU A 74 -12.09 -4.14 -13.48
N GLU A 75 -12.70 -5.05 -14.23
CA GLU A 75 -13.94 -4.83 -14.96
C GLU A 75 -15.13 -4.52 -14.04
N GLN A 76 -15.10 -4.98 -12.78
CA GLN A 76 -16.19 -4.78 -11.83
C GLN A 76 -16.08 -3.45 -11.06
N VAL A 77 -14.93 -2.77 -11.14
CA VAL A 77 -14.63 -1.57 -10.34
C VAL A 77 -15.66 -0.48 -10.59
N ALA A 78 -15.95 -0.14 -11.84
CA ALA A 78 -16.85 0.97 -12.18
C ALA A 78 -18.27 0.79 -11.62
N GLY A 79 -18.76 -0.45 -11.53
CA GLY A 79 -20.08 -0.75 -10.97
C GLY A 79 -20.08 -0.73 -9.44
N LEU A 80 -19.07 -1.36 -8.83
CA LEU A 80 -18.97 -1.48 -7.38
C LEU A 80 -18.53 -0.19 -6.68
N ASP A 81 -17.86 0.72 -7.40
CA ASP A 81 -17.38 1.99 -6.82
C ASP A 81 -18.52 2.95 -6.46
N ARG A 82 -19.69 2.77 -7.08
CA ARG A 82 -20.90 3.55 -6.81
C ARG A 82 -21.75 3.01 -5.66
N ILE A 83 -21.38 1.86 -5.10
CA ILE A 83 -22.12 1.19 -4.04
C ILE A 83 -21.30 1.29 -2.76
N SER A 84 -21.93 1.72 -1.66
CA SER A 84 -21.26 1.71 -0.36
C SER A 84 -20.92 0.27 0.05
N ALA A 85 -19.79 0.08 0.71
CA ALA A 85 -19.37 -1.23 1.18
C ALA A 85 -20.39 -1.84 2.14
N LEU A 86 -21.07 -1.01 2.95
CA LEU A 86 -22.16 -1.45 3.82
C LEU A 86 -23.32 -2.04 3.02
N ASP A 87 -23.86 -1.30 2.05
CA ASP A 87 -24.99 -1.76 1.23
C ASP A 87 -24.62 -3.01 0.44
N PHE A 88 -23.38 -3.07 -0.05
CA PHE A 88 -22.86 -4.26 -0.70
C PHE A 88 -22.88 -5.47 0.25
N PHE A 89 -22.30 -5.40 1.45
CA PHE A 89 -22.27 -6.56 2.35
C PHE A 89 -23.65 -6.99 2.81
N ARG A 90 -24.56 -6.05 3.08
CA ARG A 90 -25.97 -6.35 3.35
C ARG A 90 -26.65 -7.06 2.19
N SER A 91 -26.44 -6.58 0.95
CA SER A 91 -26.97 -7.24 -0.25
C SER A 91 -26.39 -8.65 -0.47
N GLN A 92 -25.19 -8.93 0.07
CA GLN A 92 -24.59 -10.26 0.03
C GLN A 92 -25.04 -11.16 1.18
N GLY A 93 -25.85 -10.66 2.13
CA GLY A 93 -26.35 -11.41 3.27
C GLY A 93 -25.33 -11.60 4.39
N VAL A 94 -24.30 -10.76 4.47
CA VAL A 94 -23.36 -10.75 5.61
C VAL A 94 -24.13 -10.35 6.86
N SER A 95 -23.93 -11.07 7.97
CA SER A 95 -24.65 -10.75 9.21
C SER A 95 -24.25 -9.39 9.77
N GLU A 96 -25.19 -8.67 10.40
CA GLU A 96 -24.89 -7.36 11.01
C GLU A 96 -23.78 -7.45 12.06
N ARG A 97 -23.72 -8.54 12.84
CA ARG A 97 -22.62 -8.75 13.81
C ARG A 97 -21.26 -8.85 13.12
N MET A 98 -21.17 -9.55 11.98
CA MET A 98 -19.94 -9.65 11.21
C MET A 98 -19.59 -8.31 10.56
N ILE A 99 -20.58 -7.57 10.05
CA ILE A 99 -20.40 -6.22 9.52
C ILE A 99 -19.79 -5.31 10.59
N ASP A 100 -20.38 -5.29 11.78
CA ASP A 100 -19.96 -4.42 12.87
C ASP A 100 -18.60 -4.81 13.44
N TRP A 101 -18.37 -6.12 13.64
CA TRP A 101 -17.15 -6.62 14.25
C TRP A 101 -15.95 -6.58 13.29
N TRP A 102 -16.11 -7.06 12.05
CA TRP A 102 -15.02 -7.18 11.10
C TRP A 102 -14.97 -6.03 10.11
N TRP A 103 -16.06 -5.78 9.38
CA TRP A 103 -16.00 -4.92 8.20
C TRP A 103 -15.90 -3.43 8.53
N ARG A 104 -16.54 -2.97 9.61
CA ARG A 104 -16.34 -1.58 10.10
C ARG A 104 -14.90 -1.35 10.51
N PHE A 105 -14.33 -2.29 11.26
CA PHE A 105 -12.92 -2.25 11.63
C PHE A 105 -12.02 -2.26 10.40
N ALA A 106 -12.21 -3.22 9.49
CA ALA A 106 -11.40 -3.39 8.30
C ALA A 106 -11.44 -2.14 7.42
N ALA A 107 -12.62 -1.59 7.13
CA ALA A 107 -12.78 -0.37 6.34
C ALA A 107 -12.03 0.82 6.94
N MET A 108 -12.17 1.03 8.26
CA MET A 108 -11.45 2.11 8.94
C MET A 108 -9.94 1.92 8.90
N VAL A 109 -9.43 0.72 9.18
CA VAL A 109 -7.98 0.48 9.20
C VAL A 109 -7.34 0.61 7.82
N VAL A 110 -8.01 0.13 6.76
CA VAL A 110 -7.39 0.06 5.43
C VAL A 110 -7.69 1.27 4.56
N THR A 111 -8.82 1.95 4.77
CA THR A 111 -9.23 3.11 3.96
C THR A 111 -9.33 4.41 4.73
N ASN A 112 -9.34 4.35 6.07
CA ASN A 112 -9.63 5.49 6.94
C ASN A 112 -10.99 6.17 6.63
N VAL A 113 -11.95 5.39 6.10
CA VAL A 113 -13.31 5.83 5.75
C VAL A 113 -14.32 4.89 6.41
N PRO A 114 -15.39 5.42 7.04
CA PRO A 114 -16.43 4.58 7.62
C PRO A 114 -17.12 3.75 6.55
N LEU A 115 -17.59 2.56 6.93
CA LEU A 115 -18.08 1.55 6.00
C LEU A 115 -19.23 2.04 5.09
N GLU A 116 -20.09 2.92 5.60
CA GLU A 116 -21.19 3.60 4.89
C GLU A 116 -20.74 4.48 3.73
N ARG A 117 -19.51 5.00 3.81
CA ARG A 117 -18.94 5.93 2.82
C ARG A 117 -17.80 5.30 2.02
N CYS A 118 -17.41 4.08 2.39
CA CYS A 118 -16.34 3.35 1.72
C CYS A 118 -16.89 2.73 0.42
N SER A 119 -16.14 2.87 -0.67
CA SER A 119 -16.46 2.19 -1.93
C SER A 119 -16.32 0.68 -1.79
N SER A 120 -17.31 -0.07 -2.28
CA SER A 120 -17.26 -1.54 -2.28
C SER A 120 -16.10 -2.06 -3.14
N ALA A 121 -15.79 -1.38 -4.24
CA ALA A 121 -14.69 -1.75 -5.12
C ALA A 121 -13.34 -1.63 -4.40
N SER A 122 -13.11 -0.52 -3.67
CA SER A 122 -11.87 -0.32 -2.93
C SER A 122 -11.67 -1.40 -1.87
N LEU A 123 -12.71 -1.72 -1.10
CA LEU A 123 -12.60 -2.69 -0.02
C LEU A 123 -12.45 -4.13 -0.54
N LEU A 124 -13.13 -4.49 -1.64
CA LEU A 124 -12.96 -5.79 -2.29
C LEU A 124 -11.58 -5.95 -2.93
N ARG A 125 -11.02 -4.89 -3.53
CA ARG A 125 -9.64 -4.93 -4.04
C ARG A 125 -8.64 -5.22 -2.92
N ILE A 126 -8.80 -4.54 -1.78
CA ILE A 126 -7.95 -4.75 -0.59
C ILE A 126 -8.15 -6.17 -0.05
N HIS A 127 -9.39 -6.63 0.07
CA HIS A 127 -9.69 -7.99 0.52
C HIS A 127 -9.05 -9.02 -0.42
N ALA A 128 -9.24 -8.92 -1.73
CA ALA A 128 -8.65 -9.82 -2.73
C ALA A 128 -7.12 -9.85 -2.62
N GLN A 129 -6.49 -8.68 -2.48
CA GLN A 129 -5.05 -8.58 -2.29
C GLN A 129 -4.60 -9.28 -1.00
N LEU A 130 -5.22 -8.99 0.15
CA LEU A 130 -4.82 -9.56 1.45
C LEU A 130 -5.11 -11.06 1.56
N SER A 131 -6.22 -11.53 0.99
CA SER A 131 -6.60 -12.94 0.95
C SER A 131 -5.62 -13.82 0.19
N GLY A 132 -4.80 -13.25 -0.70
CA GLY A 132 -3.79 -13.98 -1.47
C GLY A 132 -2.48 -14.24 -0.70
N TYR A 133 -2.25 -13.62 0.46
CA TYR A 133 -1.00 -13.73 1.19
C TYR A 133 -1.07 -14.71 2.37
N ALA A 134 -0.13 -15.67 2.39
CA ALA A 134 0.24 -16.39 3.59
C ALA A 134 1.46 -15.69 4.23
N GLY A 135 1.33 -15.20 5.47
CA GLY A 135 2.40 -14.43 6.13
C GLY A 135 2.32 -12.92 5.89
N LEU A 136 1.11 -12.34 5.98
CA LEU A 136 0.94 -10.91 6.09
C LEU A 136 1.62 -10.39 7.36
N HIS A 137 2.53 -9.44 7.21
CA HIS A 137 3.21 -8.79 8.33
C HIS A 137 3.10 -7.27 8.19
N PHE A 138 2.79 -6.62 9.31
CA PHE A 138 2.81 -5.16 9.39
C PHE A 138 4.19 -4.68 9.86
N GLY A 139 4.74 -3.74 9.11
CA GLY A 139 5.97 -3.04 9.43
C GLY A 139 5.67 -1.59 9.77
N PHE A 140 6.29 -1.09 10.83
CA PHE A 140 6.18 0.29 11.28
C PHE A 140 7.51 1.00 11.06
N ALA A 141 7.47 2.27 10.72
CA ALA A 141 8.69 3.08 10.64
C ALA A 141 9.26 3.25 12.05
N ALA A 142 10.53 2.91 12.24
CA ALA A 142 11.26 3.17 13.50
C ALA A 142 11.66 4.65 13.64
N VAL A 143 11.44 5.44 12.59
CA VAL A 143 11.79 6.85 12.45
C VAL A 143 10.60 7.62 11.87
N GLY A 144 10.69 8.96 11.83
CA GLY A 144 9.68 9.77 11.14
C GLY A 144 9.57 9.42 9.65
N LEU A 145 8.36 9.48 9.07
CA LEU A 145 8.13 9.11 7.67
C LEU A 145 8.95 9.93 6.66
N GLY A 146 9.25 11.19 6.99
CA GLY A 146 10.15 12.01 6.19
C GLY A 146 11.58 11.46 6.17
N GLU A 147 12.07 10.92 7.28
CA GLU A 147 13.38 10.28 7.31
C GLU A 147 13.37 8.95 6.55
N LEU A 148 12.31 8.15 6.71
CA LEU A 148 12.17 6.86 6.04
C LEU A 148 12.23 6.97 4.50
N ALA A 149 11.59 7.98 3.92
CA ALA A 149 11.45 8.11 2.46
C ALA A 149 12.31 9.24 1.87
N TYR A 150 12.28 10.44 2.44
CA TYR A 150 12.85 11.63 1.81
C TYR A 150 14.36 11.73 2.01
N ARG A 151 14.86 11.49 3.23
CA ARG A 151 16.30 11.63 3.52
C ARG A 151 17.13 10.60 2.74
N ALA A 152 16.65 9.37 2.65
CA ALA A 152 17.29 8.30 1.88
C ALA A 152 17.31 8.60 0.37
N GLY A 153 16.19 9.07 -0.20
CA GLY A 153 16.13 9.49 -1.60
C GLY A 153 17.02 10.69 -1.93
N ALA A 154 17.05 11.69 -1.05
CA ALA A 154 17.92 12.86 -1.21
C ALA A 154 19.41 12.49 -1.17
N GLN A 155 19.78 11.47 -0.40
CA GLN A 155 21.16 10.97 -0.33
C GLN A 155 21.58 10.21 -1.60
N LEU A 156 20.66 9.48 -2.24
CA LEU A 156 20.94 8.77 -3.49
C LEU A 156 21.23 9.67 -4.68
N HIS A 157 20.76 10.92 -4.65
CA HIS A 157 20.88 11.87 -5.76
C HIS A 157 21.72 13.11 -5.43
N ARG A 158 22.68 12.99 -4.50
CA ARG A 158 23.62 14.07 -4.14
C ARG A 158 24.25 14.67 -5.40
N GLY A 159 23.85 15.91 -5.73
CA GLY A 159 24.37 16.70 -6.85
C GLY A 159 23.34 17.04 -7.95
N ALA A 160 22.29 16.25 -8.13
CA ALA A 160 21.31 16.47 -9.19
C ALA A 160 19.99 17.14 -8.73
N TRP A 161 19.77 17.21 -7.41
CA TRP A 161 18.48 17.63 -6.84
C TRP A 161 18.65 18.92 -6.03
N ARG A 162 17.75 19.87 -6.26
CA ARG A 162 17.60 21.08 -5.43
C ARG A 162 16.24 21.02 -4.75
N ALA A 163 16.24 20.86 -3.44
CA ALA A 163 15.03 20.98 -2.64
C ALA A 163 14.85 22.43 -2.21
N ARG A 164 13.64 22.98 -2.43
CA ARG A 164 13.25 24.28 -1.91
C ARG A 164 12.00 24.09 -1.06
N ALA A 165 12.08 24.44 0.21
CA ALA A 165 10.91 24.55 1.05
C ALA A 165 10.10 25.76 0.57
N ALA A 166 9.09 25.52 -0.25
CA ALA A 166 8.08 26.51 -0.57
C ALA A 166 6.94 26.34 0.45
N GLY A 167 6.62 27.39 1.21
CA GLY A 167 5.47 27.39 2.11
C GLY A 167 4.17 27.07 1.36
N HIS A 168 3.12 26.75 2.12
CA HIS A 168 1.82 26.25 1.64
C HIS A 168 1.06 27.10 0.60
N ALA A 169 1.53 28.31 0.27
CA ALA A 169 0.76 29.28 -0.51
C ALA A 169 1.38 29.55 -1.88
N GLY A 170 0.55 29.58 -2.93
CA GLY A 170 0.84 30.37 -4.13
C GLY A 170 1.62 29.72 -5.26
N THR A 171 1.46 28.41 -5.51
CA THR A 171 1.96 27.85 -6.78
C THR A 171 0.92 27.99 -7.89
N ARG A 172 1.25 28.59 -9.03
CA ARG A 172 0.39 28.56 -10.23
C ARG A 172 1.10 27.81 -11.35
N THR A 173 0.37 27.01 -12.10
CA THR A 173 0.89 26.48 -13.37
C THR A 173 1.04 27.63 -14.36
N VAL A 174 2.09 27.59 -15.16
CA VAL A 174 2.33 28.57 -16.22
C VAL A 174 2.28 27.86 -17.57
N GLY A 175 1.71 28.52 -18.58
CA GLY A 175 1.63 28.05 -19.96
C GLY A 175 0.19 27.95 -20.50
N GLU A 176 0.04 28.09 -21.81
CA GLU A 176 -1.23 27.96 -22.53
C GLU A 176 -1.37 26.53 -23.07
N GLY A 177 -2.34 25.76 -22.56
CA GLY A 177 -2.61 24.39 -23.00
C GLY A 177 -1.59 23.32 -22.57
N ARG A 178 -0.38 23.70 -22.14
CA ARG A 178 0.64 22.84 -21.50
C ARG A 178 1.31 23.57 -20.34
N VAL A 179 1.59 22.86 -19.26
CA VAL A 179 2.37 23.38 -18.13
C VAL A 179 3.86 23.46 -18.51
N ASP A 180 4.41 24.68 -18.52
CA ASP A 180 5.82 24.99 -18.83
C ASP A 180 6.67 25.29 -17.57
N GLY A 181 6.02 25.31 -16.41
CA GLY A 181 6.65 25.62 -15.14
C GLY A 181 5.65 25.92 -14.02
N VAL A 182 6.21 26.36 -12.91
CA VAL A 182 5.45 26.81 -11.73
C VAL A 182 5.88 28.21 -11.32
N LEU A 183 4.91 29.07 -11.04
CA LEU A 183 5.13 30.35 -10.37
C LEU A 183 5.01 30.12 -8.86
N LEU A 184 6.01 30.49 -8.08
CA LEU A 184 6.04 30.35 -6.63
C LEU A 184 5.39 31.56 -5.92
N ALA A 185 5.15 31.42 -4.61
CA ALA A 185 4.55 32.45 -3.77
C ALA A 185 5.30 33.79 -3.79
N ASP A 186 6.62 33.72 -3.89
CA ASP A 186 7.54 34.88 -3.94
C ASP A 186 7.63 35.51 -5.34
N GLY A 187 6.80 35.05 -6.28
CA GLY A 187 6.83 35.48 -7.68
C GLY A 187 7.93 34.83 -8.52
N ALA A 188 8.78 33.99 -7.93
CA ALA A 188 9.82 33.31 -8.71
C ALA A 188 9.20 32.27 -9.65
N ARG A 189 9.64 32.28 -10.90
CA ARG A 189 9.21 31.30 -11.91
C ARG A 189 10.25 30.19 -12.06
N LEU A 190 9.81 28.95 -11.84
CA LEU A 190 10.61 27.76 -12.14
C LEU A 190 10.12 27.15 -13.46
N ARG A 191 10.96 27.17 -14.49
CA ARG A 191 10.69 26.48 -15.76
C ARG A 191 11.10 25.01 -15.65
N ALA A 192 10.33 24.12 -16.26
CA ALA A 192 10.65 22.70 -16.30
C ALA A 192 10.01 22.04 -17.54
N ASP A 193 10.69 21.05 -18.12
CA ASP A 193 10.15 20.26 -19.23
C ASP A 193 8.98 19.36 -18.79
N VAL A 194 9.04 18.92 -17.52
CA VAL A 194 8.06 18.05 -16.86
C VAL A 194 7.74 18.62 -15.48
N VAL A 195 6.45 18.74 -15.19
CA VAL A 195 5.95 19.13 -13.86
C VAL A 195 5.12 17.98 -13.30
N VAL A 196 5.51 17.50 -12.12
CA VAL A 196 4.78 16.46 -11.37
C VAL A 196 4.16 17.12 -10.14
N SER A 197 2.84 17.02 -10.01
CA SER A 197 2.13 17.45 -8.80
C SER A 197 1.97 16.26 -7.85
N ALA A 198 2.51 16.39 -6.64
CA ALA A 198 2.27 15.50 -5.52
C ALA A 198 1.24 16.09 -4.53
N LEU A 199 0.55 17.17 -4.91
CA LEU A 199 -0.47 17.80 -4.07
C LEU A 199 -1.72 16.90 -3.99
N PRO A 200 -2.41 16.84 -2.84
CA PRO A 200 -3.69 16.17 -2.76
C PRO A 200 -4.72 16.84 -3.69
N PRO A 201 -5.73 16.12 -4.21
CA PRO A 201 -6.67 16.64 -5.20
C PRO A 201 -7.33 17.98 -4.81
N MET A 202 -7.68 18.15 -3.53
CA MET A 202 -8.26 19.38 -3.00
C MET A 202 -7.32 20.58 -3.04
N ALA A 203 -6.01 20.38 -2.86
CA ALA A 203 -5.01 21.44 -2.97
C ALA A 203 -4.62 21.69 -4.43
N LEU A 204 -4.74 20.69 -5.30
CA LEU A 204 -4.46 20.79 -6.72
C LEU A 204 -5.58 21.50 -7.49
N ALA A 205 -6.84 21.28 -7.13
CA ALA A 205 -7.99 21.79 -7.88
C ALA A 205 -7.96 23.32 -8.12
N PRO A 206 -7.66 24.17 -7.10
CA PRO A 206 -7.55 25.63 -7.32
C PRO A 206 -6.45 26.01 -8.32
N LEU A 207 -5.38 25.21 -8.43
CA LEU A 207 -4.27 25.47 -9.34
C LEU A 207 -4.63 25.16 -10.80
N LEU A 208 -5.54 24.21 -11.00
CA LEU A 208 -6.03 23.83 -12.32
C LEU A 208 -7.11 24.79 -12.84
N THR A 209 -7.96 25.33 -11.95
CA THR A 209 -9.02 26.28 -12.34
C THR A 209 -8.49 27.66 -12.68
N ALA A 210 -7.36 28.06 -12.09
CA ALA A 210 -6.74 29.36 -12.37
C ALA A 210 -6.18 29.49 -13.79
N THR A 211 -6.03 28.38 -14.53
CA THR A 211 -5.42 28.34 -15.86
C THR A 211 -6.41 28.55 -17.02
N GLY A 212 -7.67 28.93 -16.74
CA GLY A 212 -8.66 29.38 -17.75
C GLY A 212 -9.05 28.37 -18.83
N SER A 213 -8.50 27.16 -18.79
CA SER A 213 -8.74 26.10 -19.77
C SER A 213 -9.64 25.05 -19.14
N ALA A 214 -10.78 24.78 -19.79
CA ALA A 214 -11.67 23.69 -19.37
C ALA A 214 -10.87 22.39 -19.23
N PRO A 215 -11.13 21.56 -18.20
CA PRO A 215 -10.38 20.33 -17.97
C PRO A 215 -10.58 19.37 -19.14
N ARG A 216 -9.64 19.34 -20.09
CA ARG A 216 -9.50 18.22 -21.01
C ARG A 216 -9.07 17.01 -20.18
N ARG A 217 -9.80 15.90 -20.30
CA ARG A 217 -9.45 14.62 -19.66
C ARG A 217 -7.95 14.35 -19.88
N CYS A 218 -7.17 14.38 -18.81
CA CYS A 218 -5.81 13.86 -18.83
C CYS A 218 -5.91 12.39 -19.26
N ARG A 219 -5.28 12.04 -20.39
CA ARG A 219 -5.06 10.62 -20.71
C ARG A 219 -4.15 10.08 -19.62
N HIS A 220 -4.68 9.24 -18.75
CA HIS A 220 -3.86 8.35 -17.94
C HIS A 220 -3.11 7.45 -18.93
N SER A 221 -1.80 7.69 -19.11
CA SER A 221 -0.93 6.69 -19.68
C SER A 221 -0.84 5.56 -18.66
N THR A 222 -1.73 4.58 -18.77
CA THR A 222 -1.54 3.26 -18.16
C THR A 222 -0.40 2.57 -18.92
N GLY A 223 0.82 3.07 -18.74
CA GLY A 223 2.03 2.33 -19.08
C GLY A 223 2.14 1.19 -18.09
N SER A 224 1.45 0.09 -18.38
CA SER A 224 1.68 -1.20 -17.72
C SER A 224 3.07 -1.67 -18.12
N SER A 225 4.08 -1.21 -17.39
CA SER A 225 5.37 -1.87 -17.40
C SER A 225 5.17 -3.21 -16.67
N PRO A 226 5.44 -4.37 -17.29
CA PRO A 226 5.27 -5.65 -16.62
C PRO A 226 6.23 -5.73 -15.44
N VAL A 227 5.68 -5.81 -14.23
CA VAL A 227 6.46 -6.21 -13.05
C VAL A 227 6.82 -7.68 -13.26
N PRO A 228 8.11 -8.07 -13.28
CA PRO A 228 8.47 -9.47 -13.38
C PRO A 228 8.00 -10.20 -12.13
N THR A 229 7.08 -11.15 -12.32
CA THR A 229 6.64 -12.12 -11.32
C THR A 229 7.82 -13.01 -10.94
N SER A 230 8.13 -13.05 -9.63
CA SER A 230 8.96 -14.00 -8.89
C SER A 230 9.78 -15.03 -9.70
N ALA A 231 11.11 -14.85 -9.69
CA ALA A 231 12.02 -15.99 -9.69
C ALA A 231 12.00 -16.64 -8.30
N ALA A 232 11.55 -17.89 -8.24
CA ALA A 232 11.61 -18.73 -7.06
C ALA A 232 13.08 -18.98 -6.68
N ILE A 233 13.51 -18.47 -5.52
CA ILE A 233 14.78 -18.89 -4.91
C ILE A 233 14.46 -20.14 -4.09
N SER A 234 14.67 -21.30 -4.71
CA SER A 234 14.71 -22.58 -4.02
C SER A 234 16.06 -22.71 -3.31
N GLY A 235 16.06 -22.56 -1.98
CA GLY A 235 17.22 -22.85 -1.14
C GLY A 235 17.34 -24.35 -0.90
N SER A 236 18.16 -25.02 -1.70
CA SER A 236 18.61 -26.39 -1.42
C SER A 236 19.70 -26.37 -0.37
N THR A 237 19.45 -27.07 0.73
CA THR A 237 20.44 -27.52 1.71
C THR A 237 21.53 -28.35 1.04
N ALA A 238 22.80 -27.96 1.21
CA ALA A 238 23.93 -28.85 1.01
C ALA A 238 25.02 -28.56 2.05
N THR A 239 25.18 -29.53 2.92
CA THR A 239 26.17 -29.68 3.98
C THR A 239 27.50 -30.09 3.35
N SER A 240 28.60 -29.35 3.57
CA SER A 240 29.93 -29.96 3.55
C SER A 240 30.96 -29.10 4.31
N ARG A 241 31.63 -29.77 5.24
CA ARG A 241 32.68 -29.32 6.17
C ARG A 241 33.99 -28.92 5.47
N PRO A 242 34.91 -28.24 6.19
CA PRO A 242 36.12 -27.65 5.63
C PRO A 242 37.28 -28.65 5.59
N SER A 243 38.21 -28.45 4.64
CA SER A 243 39.54 -29.04 4.67
C SER A 243 40.62 -27.97 4.58
N VAL A 244 41.67 -28.21 5.36
CA VAL A 244 42.74 -27.31 5.78
C VAL A 244 43.99 -27.56 4.91
N LEU A 245 44.50 -26.48 4.27
CA LEU A 245 45.92 -26.09 3.99
C LEU A 245 46.93 -27.11 3.36
N PRO A 246 48.17 -26.72 2.97
CA PRO A 246 48.80 -25.40 2.72
C PRO A 246 49.71 -25.34 1.44
N ARG A 247 50.44 -24.20 1.30
CA ARG A 247 51.74 -23.97 0.62
C ARG A 247 51.68 -23.51 -0.86
N THR A 248 52.54 -22.65 -1.42
CA THR A 248 53.64 -21.74 -1.00
C THR A 248 54.11 -20.97 -2.25
N CYS A 249 54.66 -19.77 -2.05
CA CYS A 249 55.75 -19.11 -2.80
C CYS A 249 55.62 -18.75 -4.31
N GLY A 250 55.96 -17.49 -4.62
CA GLY A 250 56.46 -17.11 -5.96
C GLY A 250 56.25 -15.64 -6.37
N ARG A 251 57.05 -14.71 -5.83
CA ARG A 251 57.53 -13.48 -6.52
C ARG A 251 58.97 -13.76 -7.00
N PRO A 252 59.67 -12.92 -7.80
CA PRO A 252 59.31 -11.70 -8.56
C PRO A 252 59.67 -11.88 -10.07
N SER A 253 59.45 -10.97 -11.03
CA SER A 253 60.11 -9.68 -11.37
C SER A 253 59.48 -9.27 -12.73
N ALA A 254 59.35 -8.02 -13.17
CA ALA A 254 60.29 -6.90 -13.24
C ALA A 254 59.56 -5.55 -13.17
#